data_AF-A0A0G2FPJ0-F1
#
_entry.id   AF-A0A0G2FPJ0-F1
#
_cell.length_a   1.000
_cell.length_b   1.000
_cell.length_c   1.000
_cell.angle_alpha   90.00
_cell.angle_beta   90.00
_cell.angle_gamma   90.00
#
_symmetry.space_group_name_H-M   'P 1'
#
loop_
_entity.id
_entity.type
_entity.pdbx_description
1 polymer ?
#
loop_
_entity_poly.entity_id
_entity_poly.type
_entity_poly.pdbx_seq_one_letter_code
_entity_poly.pdbx_strand_id
1 'polypeptide(L)'
;MLQIRLTFNYWRKGGYQIGSEDYRWEIIQSKVPWWAFTLLNITFISFIQSVLLFSLAAPAYPILLSIQFQPALTWSDIAFTVFQVGLITTEWFADQQQWDFQNAKREYQATGKVPQGFTADDLKRGFITSGLWAWSRHPNFAVEQSVWLTLGVWSIVTAEVSYAWTLVPGVSLVLLFQGSTWLTELITAGKYPEYKEYQRQVGMFAPNLLGFGPYKPQPQTSALKEKKQK
;
A
#
# COMPACT_ATOMS: atom_id res chain seq x y z
N MET A 1 8.13 -7.61 -13.75
CA MET A 1 8.44 -7.74 -12.31
C MET A 1 7.24 -7.37 -11.43
N LEU A 2 6.66 -6.18 -11.58
CA LEU A 2 5.49 -5.73 -10.81
C LEU A 2 4.27 -6.68 -10.88
N GLN A 3 3.87 -7.10 -12.09
CA GLN A 3 2.74 -8.02 -12.25
C GLN A 3 2.99 -9.39 -11.60
N ILE A 4 4.22 -9.92 -11.71
CA ILE A 4 4.59 -11.20 -11.08
C ILE A 4 4.47 -11.08 -9.56
N ARG A 5 4.96 -9.97 -8.98
CA ARG A 5 4.82 -9.67 -7.54
C ARG A 5 3.35 -9.64 -7.12
N LEU A 6 2.52 -8.84 -7.79
CA LEU A 6 1.10 -8.69 -7.46
C LEU A 6 0.36 -10.02 -7.54
N THR A 7 0.54 -10.76 -8.63
CA THR A 7 -0.05 -12.09 -8.84
C THR A 7 0.41 -13.07 -7.75
N PHE A 8 1.71 -13.12 -7.46
CA PHE A 8 2.26 -13.98 -6.40
C PHE A 8 1.72 -13.60 -5.02
N ASN A 9 1.64 -12.30 -4.71
CA ASN A 9 1.11 -11.78 -3.46
C ASN A 9 -0.36 -12.13 -3.25
N TYR A 10 -1.16 -12.01 -4.32
CA TYR A 10 -2.58 -12.33 -4.28
C TYR A 10 -2.81 -13.84 -4.18
N TRP A 11 -2.03 -14.62 -4.93
CA TRP A 11 -2.05 -16.08 -4.87
C TRP A 11 -1.70 -16.61 -3.48
N ARG A 12 -0.59 -16.17 -2.88
CA ARG A 12 -0.16 -16.65 -1.55
C ARG A 12 -1.16 -16.31 -0.44
N LYS A 13 -1.92 -15.22 -0.60
CA LYS A 13 -3.00 -14.83 0.32
C LYS A 13 -4.29 -15.66 0.13
N GLY A 14 -4.35 -16.54 -0.86
CA GLY A 14 -5.53 -17.35 -1.16
C GLY A 14 -6.58 -16.66 -2.02
N GLY A 15 -6.24 -15.54 -2.69
CA GLY A 15 -7.19 -14.74 -3.47
C GLY A 15 -7.72 -15.40 -4.76
N TYR A 16 -7.21 -16.57 -5.13
CA TYR A 16 -7.74 -17.36 -6.25
C TYR A 16 -8.62 -18.53 -5.79
N GLN A 17 -8.99 -18.59 -4.51
CA GLN A 17 -9.95 -19.58 -4.01
C GLN A 17 -11.38 -19.17 -4.40
N ILE A 18 -12.22 -20.15 -4.71
CA ILE A 18 -13.63 -19.91 -5.05
C ILE A 18 -14.32 -19.25 -3.85
N GLY A 19 -14.93 -18.09 -4.07
CA GLY A 19 -15.58 -17.30 -3.02
C GLY A 19 -14.64 -16.39 -2.23
N SER A 20 -13.37 -16.22 -2.63
CA SER A 20 -12.51 -15.21 -2.02
C SER A 20 -12.92 -13.81 -2.52
N GLU A 21 -13.57 -13.04 -1.65
CA GLU A 21 -13.88 -11.64 -1.87
C GLU A 21 -13.13 -10.77 -0.83
N ASP A 22 -12.89 -9.51 -1.18
CA ASP A 22 -12.37 -8.55 -0.23
C ASP A 22 -13.42 -8.29 0.86
N TYR A 23 -13.07 -8.59 2.11
CA TYR A 23 -13.93 -8.40 3.28
C TYR A 23 -14.49 -6.98 3.43
N ARG A 24 -13.84 -5.98 2.83
CA ARG A 24 -14.32 -4.59 2.83
C ARG A 24 -15.63 -4.43 2.07
N TRP A 25 -15.88 -5.26 1.05
CA TRP A 25 -17.12 -5.20 0.27
C TRP A 25 -18.33 -5.68 1.07
N GLU A 26 -18.18 -6.72 1.89
CA GLU A 26 -19.23 -7.16 2.81
C GLU A 26 -19.61 -6.03 3.79
N ILE A 27 -18.61 -5.31 4.31
CA ILE A 27 -18.83 -4.15 5.20
C ILE A 27 -19.53 -3.01 4.45
N ILE A 28 -19.14 -2.69 3.22
CA ILE A 28 -19.80 -1.64 2.42
C ILE A 28 -21.24 -2.04 2.08
N GLN A 29 -21.46 -3.28 1.65
CA GLN A 29 -22.78 -3.81 1.30
C GLN A 29 -23.74 -3.77 2.49
N SER A 30 -23.24 -4.00 3.71
CA SER A 30 -24.05 -3.86 4.93
C SER A 30 -24.51 -2.42 5.24
N LYS A 31 -23.85 -1.41 4.66
CA LYS A 31 -24.08 0.01 4.97
C LYS A 31 -24.72 0.80 3.84
N VAL A 32 -24.79 0.24 2.64
CA VAL A 32 -25.19 0.94 1.41
C VAL A 32 -26.37 0.20 0.77
N PRO A 33 -27.44 0.90 0.33
CA PRO A 33 -28.55 0.25 -0.33
C PRO A 33 -28.11 -0.40 -1.66
N TRP A 34 -28.79 -1.47 -2.06
CA TRP A 34 -28.38 -2.31 -3.19
C TRP A 34 -28.11 -1.52 -4.48
N TRP A 35 -28.94 -0.52 -4.80
CA TRP A 35 -28.82 0.29 -6.03
C TRP A 35 -27.53 1.14 -6.04
N ALA A 36 -27.14 1.70 -4.89
CA ALA A 36 -25.93 2.50 -4.77
C ALA A 36 -24.69 1.60 -4.83
N PHE A 37 -24.78 0.40 -4.26
CA PHE A 37 -23.74 -0.62 -4.41
C PHE A 37 -23.59 -1.05 -5.88
N THR A 38 -24.69 -1.29 -6.60
CA THR A 38 -24.64 -1.61 -8.04
C THR A 38 -24.02 -0.47 -8.85
N LEU A 39 -24.41 0.78 -8.58
CA LEU A 39 -23.83 1.95 -9.25
C LEU A 39 -22.33 2.05 -8.99
N LEU A 40 -21.88 1.87 -7.74
CA LEU A 40 -20.47 1.84 -7.36
C LEU A 40 -19.71 0.73 -8.10
N ASN A 41 -20.29 -0.48 -8.18
CA ASN A 41 -19.68 -1.60 -8.91
C ASN A 41 -19.47 -1.25 -10.39
N ILE A 42 -20.52 -0.80 -11.08
CA ILE A 42 -20.45 -0.54 -12.53
C ILE A 42 -19.51 0.63 -12.82
N THR A 43 -19.65 1.74 -12.09
CA THR A 43 -18.90 2.96 -12.38
C THR A 43 -17.47 2.91 -11.86
N PHE A 44 -17.28 2.59 -10.58
CA PHE A 44 -15.97 2.66 -9.96
C PHE A 44 -15.15 1.40 -10.21
N ILE A 45 -15.71 0.23 -9.91
CA ILE A 45 -14.94 -1.03 -9.97
C ILE A 45 -14.75 -1.48 -11.41
N SER A 46 -15.83 -1.61 -12.19
CA SER A 46 -15.73 -2.14 -13.55
C SER A 46 -15.16 -1.13 -14.54
N PHE A 47 -15.59 0.14 -14.47
CA PHE A 47 -15.17 1.15 -15.45
C PHE A 47 -13.92 1.91 -15.00
N ILE A 48 -13.98 2.69 -13.92
CA ILE A 48 -12.87 3.57 -13.50
C ILE A 48 -11.59 2.76 -13.22
N GLN A 49 -11.65 1.64 -12.49
CA GLN A 49 -10.43 0.87 -12.23
C GLN A 49 -9.83 0.25 -13.50
N SER A 50 -10.64 -0.25 -14.44
CA SER A 50 -10.13 -0.78 -15.71
C SER A 50 -9.46 0.30 -16.54
N VAL A 51 -10.08 1.48 -16.65
CA VAL A 51 -9.51 2.63 -17.35
C VAL A 51 -8.24 3.11 -16.66
N LEU A 52 -8.24 3.18 -15.33
CA LEU A 52 -7.06 3.57 -14.55
C LEU A 52 -5.90 2.60 -14.80
N LEU A 53 -6.11 1.29 -14.63
CA LEU A 53 -5.08 0.27 -14.85
C LEU A 53 -4.51 0.31 -16.27
N PHE A 54 -5.37 0.51 -17.28
CA PHE A 54 -4.93 0.72 -18.65
C PHE A 54 -4.08 1.99 -18.78
N SER A 55 -4.54 3.10 -18.20
CA SER A 55 -3.87 4.40 -18.30
C SER A 55 -2.50 4.44 -17.60
N LEU A 56 -2.25 3.58 -16.60
CA LEU A 56 -0.96 3.49 -15.92
C LEU A 56 0.19 3.13 -16.86
N ALA A 57 -0.08 2.43 -17.95
CA ALA A 57 0.92 2.13 -18.98
C ALA A 57 1.15 3.27 -19.99
N ALA A 58 0.24 4.26 -20.04
CA ALA A 58 0.30 5.33 -21.04
C ALA A 58 1.61 6.15 -21.02
N PRO A 59 2.24 6.45 -19.86
CA PRO A 59 3.51 7.17 -19.83
C PRO A 59 4.70 6.42 -20.46
N ALA A 60 4.60 5.10 -20.65
CA ALA A 60 5.63 4.34 -21.35
C ALA A 60 5.66 4.62 -22.85
N TYR A 61 4.56 5.06 -23.44
CA TYR A 61 4.47 5.31 -24.88
C TYR A 61 5.35 6.51 -25.33
N PRO A 62 5.33 7.69 -24.67
CA PRO A 62 6.24 8.77 -25.03
C PRO A 62 7.72 8.41 -24.83
N ILE A 63 8.05 7.62 -23.80
CA ILE A 63 9.42 7.12 -23.58
C ILE A 63 9.86 6.24 -24.76
N LEU A 64 8.96 5.40 -25.28
CA LEU A 64 9.26 4.60 -26.47
C LEU A 64 9.42 5.49 -27.72
N LEU A 65 8.58 6.52 -27.86
CA LEU A 65 8.61 7.41 -29.02
C LEU A 65 9.86 8.30 -29.04
N SER A 66 10.42 8.65 -27.89
CA SER A 66 11.63 9.48 -27.80
C SER A 66 12.82 8.87 -28.54
N ILE A 67 12.88 7.53 -28.69
CA ILE A 67 13.92 6.82 -29.44
C ILE A 67 14.07 7.35 -30.88
N GLN A 68 13.00 7.88 -31.47
CA GLN A 68 13.05 8.46 -32.83
C GLN A 68 13.95 9.70 -32.92
N PHE A 69 14.11 10.45 -31.82
CA PHE A 69 14.87 11.71 -31.78
C PHE A 69 16.07 11.63 -30.83
N GLN A 70 16.05 10.72 -29.86
CA GLN A 70 17.12 10.43 -28.89
C GLN A 70 17.42 8.93 -28.89
N PRO A 71 18.16 8.41 -29.88
CA PRO A 71 18.40 6.97 -30.02
C PRO A 71 19.41 6.40 -29.01
N ALA A 72 20.19 7.28 -28.36
CA ALA A 72 21.19 6.88 -27.38
C ALA A 72 20.61 6.91 -25.95
N LEU A 73 21.02 5.93 -25.15
CA LEU A 73 20.64 5.89 -23.74
C LEU A 73 21.23 7.08 -22.98
N THR A 74 20.38 7.82 -22.27
CA THR A 74 20.81 8.97 -21.48
C THR A 74 21.11 8.58 -20.03
N TRP A 75 21.90 9.39 -19.32
CA TRP A 75 22.13 9.20 -17.89
C TRP A 75 20.84 9.30 -17.06
N SER A 76 19.88 10.12 -17.50
CA SER A 76 18.54 10.20 -16.90
C SER A 76 17.80 8.87 -16.98
N ASP A 77 17.85 8.18 -18.13
CA ASP A 77 17.19 6.88 -18.29
C ASP A 77 17.78 5.81 -17.35
N ILE A 78 19.11 5.82 -17.18
CA ILE A 78 19.79 4.93 -16.23
C ILE A 78 19.36 5.27 -14.80
N ALA A 79 19.36 6.55 -14.43
CA ALA A 79 18.97 7.00 -13.10
C ALA A 79 17.52 6.61 -12.76
N PHE A 80 16.57 6.87 -13.67
CA PHE A 80 15.17 6.47 -13.49
C PHE A 80 15.01 4.96 -13.42
N THR A 81 15.72 4.20 -14.25
CA THR A 81 15.69 2.72 -14.21
C THR A 81 16.17 2.19 -12.88
N VAL A 82 17.33 2.65 -12.40
CA VAL A 82 17.89 2.25 -11.10
C VAL A 82 16.93 2.62 -9.97
N PHE A 83 16.34 3.81 -10.03
CA PHE A 83 15.37 4.25 -9.04
C PHE A 83 14.10 3.38 -9.04
N GLN A 84 13.55 3.04 -10.21
CA GLN A 84 12.41 2.13 -10.37
C GLN A 84 12.69 0.73 -9.78
N VAL A 85 13.86 0.16 -10.09
CA VAL A 85 14.27 -1.14 -9.53
C VAL A 85 14.41 -1.07 -8.01
N GLY A 86 14.97 0.02 -7.49
CA GLY A 86 15.07 0.27 -6.05
C GLY A 86 13.69 0.37 -5.38
N LEU A 87 12.73 1.04 -6.01
CA LEU A 87 11.35 1.10 -5.55
C LEU A 87 10.73 -0.31 -5.53
N ILE A 88 10.73 -1.05 -6.64
CA ILE A 88 10.15 -2.40 -6.69
C ILE A 88 10.77 -3.34 -5.65
N THR A 89 12.08 -3.22 -5.41
CA THR A 89 12.79 -3.99 -4.39
C THR A 89 12.31 -3.62 -2.98
N THR A 90 12.15 -2.32 -2.69
CA THR A 90 11.61 -1.84 -1.41
C THR A 90 10.18 -2.33 -1.18
N GLU A 91 9.37 -2.34 -2.23
CA GLU A 91 8.01 -2.87 -2.21
C GLU A 91 7.98 -4.37 -1.85
N TRP A 92 8.86 -5.15 -2.47
CA TRP A 92 9.02 -6.57 -2.18
C TRP A 92 9.34 -6.81 -0.71
N PHE A 93 10.27 -6.05 -0.13
CA PHE A 93 10.58 -6.14 1.31
C PHE A 93 9.39 -5.74 2.18
N ALA A 94 8.66 -4.67 1.84
CA ALA A 94 7.49 -4.23 2.59
C ALA A 94 6.39 -5.30 2.62
N ASP A 95 6.10 -5.93 1.47
CA ASP A 95 5.14 -7.01 1.36
C ASP A 95 5.60 -8.28 2.10
N GLN A 96 6.89 -8.59 2.05
CA GLN A 96 7.45 -9.74 2.75
C GLN A 96 7.37 -9.57 4.28
N GLN A 97 7.71 -8.39 4.80
CA GLN A 97 7.54 -8.05 6.22
C GLN A 97 6.09 -8.24 6.67
N GLN A 98 5.13 -7.76 5.86
CA GLN A 98 3.71 -7.91 6.17
C GLN A 98 3.28 -9.38 6.16
N TRP A 99 3.75 -10.16 5.17
CA TRP A 99 3.45 -11.57 5.05
C TRP A 99 3.96 -12.39 6.24
N ASP A 100 5.21 -12.17 6.62
CA ASP A 100 5.85 -12.88 7.74
C ASP A 100 5.11 -12.59 9.05
N PHE A 101 4.74 -11.33 9.29
CA PHE A 101 3.94 -10.96 10.45
C PHE A 101 2.56 -11.63 10.46
N GLN A 102 1.85 -11.65 9.33
CA GLN A 102 0.52 -12.28 9.27
C GLN A 102 0.58 -13.81 9.42
N ASN A 103 1.67 -14.45 9.01
CA ASN A 103 1.89 -15.88 9.27
C ASN A 103 2.19 -16.11 10.75
N ALA A 104 3.10 -15.35 11.34
CA ALA A 104 3.45 -15.48 12.75
C ALA A 104 2.24 -15.23 13.67
N LYS A 105 1.40 -14.26 13.31
CA LYS A 105 0.13 -13.99 14.01
C LYS A 105 -0.85 -15.17 13.92
N ARG A 106 -1.00 -15.78 12.74
CA ARG A 106 -1.86 -16.96 12.56
C ARG A 106 -1.33 -18.15 13.36
N GLU A 107 -0.03 -18.39 13.36
CA GLU A 107 0.62 -19.44 14.14
C GLU A 107 0.43 -19.22 15.66
N TYR A 108 0.62 -17.99 16.14
CA TYR A 108 0.40 -17.63 17.53
C TYR A 108 -1.06 -17.82 17.96
N GLN A 109 -2.02 -17.46 17.11
CA GLN A 109 -3.45 -17.66 17.37
C GLN A 109 -3.82 -19.15 17.43
N ALA A 110 -3.16 -19.99 16.64
CA ALA A 110 -3.43 -21.43 16.59
C ALA A 110 -2.74 -22.22 17.71
N THR A 111 -1.50 -21.85 18.07
CA THR A 111 -0.65 -22.67 18.95
C THR A 111 -0.37 -22.03 20.31
N GLY A 112 -0.59 -20.72 20.46
CA GLY A 112 -0.20 -19.94 21.63
C GLY A 112 1.31 -19.72 21.77
N LYS A 113 2.14 -20.29 20.88
CA LYS A 113 3.61 -20.16 20.92
C LYS A 113 4.04 -18.95 20.10
N VAL A 114 4.99 -18.18 20.62
CA VAL A 114 5.55 -17.00 19.94
C VAL A 114 6.61 -17.47 18.94
N PRO A 115 6.43 -17.24 17.63
CA PRO A 115 7.42 -17.61 16.62
C PRO A 115 8.71 -16.80 16.77
N GLN A 116 9.83 -17.37 16.33
CA GLN A 116 11.15 -16.73 16.41
C GLN A 116 11.17 -15.40 15.66
N GLY A 117 11.76 -14.36 16.26
CA GLY A 117 11.88 -13.02 15.66
C GLY A 117 10.70 -12.07 15.95
N PHE A 118 9.66 -12.55 16.65
CA PHE A 118 8.55 -11.72 17.10
C PHE A 118 8.43 -11.71 18.62
N THR A 119 7.81 -10.66 19.17
CA THR A 119 7.46 -10.59 20.59
C THR A 119 5.98 -10.91 20.78
N ALA A 120 5.62 -11.42 21.97
CA ALA A 120 4.22 -11.67 22.31
C ALA A 120 3.38 -10.39 22.22
N ASP A 121 3.96 -9.24 22.60
CA ASP A 121 3.28 -7.95 22.58
C ASP A 121 3.00 -7.45 21.15
N ASP A 122 3.93 -7.67 20.22
CA ASP A 122 3.71 -7.31 18.80
C ASP A 122 2.58 -8.15 18.18
N LEU A 123 2.52 -9.45 18.50
CA LEU A 123 1.50 -10.35 17.99
C LEU A 123 0.12 -10.08 18.62
N LYS A 124 0.08 -9.72 19.91
CA LYS A 124 -1.14 -9.29 20.60
C LYS A 124 -1.68 -7.97 20.06
N ARG A 125 -0.81 -7.01 19.73
CA ARG A 125 -1.19 -5.75 19.09
C ARG A 125 -1.92 -6.00 17.77
N GLY A 126 -1.50 -7.02 17.02
CA GLY A 126 -2.24 -7.55 15.89
C GLY A 126 -1.99 -6.86 14.54
N PHE A 127 -1.09 -5.87 14.50
CA PHE A 127 -0.60 -5.22 13.28
C PHE A 127 0.91 -4.98 13.35
N ILE A 128 1.56 -4.98 12.17
CA ILE A 128 3.01 -4.78 12.06
C ILE A 128 3.38 -3.32 12.29
N THR A 129 4.45 -3.08 13.03
CA THR A 129 4.95 -1.73 13.35
C THR A 129 6.47 -1.61 13.27
N SER A 130 7.15 -2.67 12.83
CA SER A 130 8.61 -2.76 12.73
C SER A 130 9.07 -2.69 11.27
N GLY A 131 10.38 -2.48 11.06
CA GLY A 131 10.94 -2.40 9.71
C GLY A 131 10.42 -1.17 8.95
N LEU A 132 10.01 -1.35 7.69
CA LEU A 132 9.46 -0.27 6.86
C LEU A 132 8.13 0.27 7.41
N TRP A 133 7.38 -0.58 8.10
CA TRP A 133 6.11 -0.24 8.74
C TRP A 133 6.29 0.64 9.98
N ALA A 134 7.52 0.82 10.48
CA ALA A 134 7.79 1.79 11.53
C ALA A 134 7.80 3.24 11.02
N TRP A 135 8.02 3.43 9.72
CA TRP A 135 8.22 4.73 9.08
C TRP A 135 7.03 5.18 8.24
N SER A 136 6.32 4.23 7.64
CA SER A 136 5.08 4.48 6.89
C SER A 136 4.05 3.44 7.29
N ARG A 137 2.79 3.82 7.40
CA ARG A 137 1.71 2.87 7.72
C ARG A 137 1.36 1.96 6.55
N HIS A 138 1.66 2.39 5.33
CA HIS A 138 1.43 1.65 4.10
C HIS A 138 2.64 1.80 3.16
N PRO A 139 3.82 1.25 3.53
CA PRO A 139 5.05 1.45 2.76
C PRO A 139 4.96 0.83 1.37
N ASN A 140 4.29 -0.31 1.22
CA ASN A 140 4.04 -0.93 -0.08
C ASN A 140 3.22 -0.02 -1.00
N PHE A 141 2.14 0.59 -0.48
CA PHE A 141 1.30 1.50 -1.24
C PHE A 141 2.03 2.79 -1.62
N ALA A 142 2.84 3.33 -0.72
CA ALA A 142 3.65 4.52 -0.99
C ALA A 142 4.66 4.26 -2.12
N VAL A 143 5.29 3.10 -2.10
CA VAL A 143 6.23 2.68 -3.14
C VAL A 143 5.51 2.44 -4.46
N GLU A 144 4.34 1.80 -4.45
CA GLU A 144 3.54 1.60 -5.67
C GLU A 144 3.14 2.94 -6.30
N GLN A 145 2.65 3.90 -5.50
CA GLN A 145 2.37 5.26 -5.96
C GLN A 145 3.62 5.94 -6.54
N SER A 146 4.77 5.77 -5.88
CA SER A 146 6.05 6.35 -6.33
C SER A 146 6.52 5.75 -7.65
N VAL A 147 6.31 4.45 -7.88
CA VAL A 147 6.63 3.77 -9.15
C VAL A 147 5.90 4.43 -10.32
N TRP A 148 4.59 4.65 -10.17
CA TRP A 148 3.77 5.19 -11.25
C TRP A 148 3.98 6.69 -11.47
N LEU A 149 4.19 7.46 -10.41
CA LEU A 149 4.56 8.88 -10.52
C LEU A 149 5.95 9.03 -11.18
N THR A 150 6.91 8.21 -10.79
CA THR A 150 8.25 8.19 -11.39
C THR A 150 8.18 7.90 -12.89
N LEU A 151 7.34 6.94 -13.31
CA LEU A 151 7.16 6.65 -14.72
C LEU A 151 6.58 7.85 -15.49
N GLY A 152 5.63 8.58 -14.89
CA GLY A 152 5.11 9.83 -15.45
C GLY A 152 6.18 10.92 -15.60
N VAL A 153 7.02 11.11 -14.58
CA VAL A 153 8.11 12.09 -14.59
C VAL A 153 9.19 11.70 -15.59
N TRP A 154 9.58 10.43 -15.64
CA TRP A 154 10.53 9.91 -16.63
C TRP A 154 10.05 10.21 -18.05
N SER A 155 8.76 9.99 -18.31
CA SER A 155 8.14 10.32 -19.60
C SER A 155 8.27 11.79 -19.98
N ILE A 156 8.07 12.71 -19.03
CA ILE A 156 8.23 14.16 -19.25
C ILE A 156 9.68 14.50 -19.59
N VAL A 157 10.63 13.95 -18.84
CA VAL A 157 12.06 14.24 -18.99
C VAL A 157 12.60 13.69 -20.31
N THR A 158 12.31 12.42 -20.63
CA THR A 158 12.91 11.73 -21.77
C THR A 158 12.23 12.07 -23.10
N ALA A 159 10.91 12.29 -23.11
CA ALA A 159 10.19 12.61 -24.34
C ALA A 159 10.08 14.13 -24.60
N GLU A 160 10.65 14.96 -23.71
CA GLU A 160 10.54 16.43 -23.72
C GLU A 160 9.08 16.92 -23.87
N VAL A 161 8.14 16.11 -23.39
CA VAL A 161 6.71 16.41 -23.50
C VAL A 161 6.38 17.48 -22.47
N SER A 162 6.01 18.67 -22.95
CA SER A 162 5.72 19.85 -22.14
C SER A 162 4.45 19.75 -21.26
N TYR A 163 3.78 18.60 -21.23
CA TYR A 163 2.45 18.45 -20.62
C TYR A 163 2.42 17.34 -19.56
N ALA A 164 1.90 17.68 -18.38
CA ALA A 164 1.76 16.82 -17.21
C ALA A 164 0.75 15.65 -17.35
N TRP A 165 0.24 15.36 -18.55
CA TRP A 165 -0.77 14.31 -18.75
C TRP A 165 -0.24 12.92 -18.37
N THR A 166 1.06 12.68 -18.50
CA THR A 166 1.72 11.44 -18.10
C THR A 166 1.70 11.22 -16.59
N LEU A 167 1.47 12.27 -15.79
CA LEU A 167 1.30 12.17 -14.34
C LEU A 167 -0.15 11.85 -13.94
N VAL A 168 -1.13 12.11 -14.81
CA VAL A 168 -2.56 11.92 -14.50
C VAL A 168 -2.87 10.50 -14.02
N PRO A 169 -2.37 9.42 -14.65
CA PRO A 169 -2.59 8.05 -14.15
C PRO A 169 -2.02 7.84 -12.74
N GLY A 170 -0.80 8.31 -12.49
CA GLY A 170 -0.14 8.17 -11.18
C GLY A 170 -0.85 8.96 -10.08
N VAL A 171 -1.26 10.21 -10.36
CA VAL A 171 -2.03 11.04 -9.42
C VAL A 171 -3.41 10.43 -9.15
N SER A 172 -4.08 9.92 -10.19
CA SER A 172 -5.37 9.23 -10.05
C SER A 172 -5.25 7.99 -9.16
N LEU A 173 -4.14 7.25 -9.29
CA LEU A 173 -3.85 6.12 -8.41
C LEU A 173 -3.64 6.56 -6.96
N VAL A 174 -2.89 7.64 -6.71
CA VAL A 174 -2.71 8.20 -5.36
C VAL A 174 -4.06 8.54 -4.71
N LEU A 175 -4.96 9.20 -5.45
CA LEU A 175 -6.29 9.55 -4.94
C LEU A 175 -7.12 8.30 -4.62
N LEU A 176 -7.05 7.28 -5.47
CA LEU A 176 -7.72 6.00 -5.23
C LEU A 176 -7.19 5.32 -3.96
N PHE A 177 -5.87 5.27 -3.81
CA PHE A 177 -5.22 4.69 -2.64
C PHE A 177 -5.54 5.50 -1.37
N GLN A 178 -5.63 6.82 -1.44
CA GLN A 178 -6.02 7.67 -0.32
C GLN A 178 -7.41 7.30 0.23
N GLY A 179 -8.40 7.13 -0.65
CA GLY A 179 -9.75 6.73 -0.27
C GLY A 179 -9.82 5.29 0.27
N SER A 180 -9.20 4.36 -0.44
CA SER A 180 -9.15 2.93 -0.06
C SER A 180 -8.43 2.70 1.27
N THR A 181 -7.33 3.41 1.50
CA THR A 181 -6.53 3.33 2.72
C THR A 181 -7.28 3.92 3.90
N TRP A 182 -7.95 5.06 3.73
CA TRP A 182 -8.78 5.66 4.79
C TRP A 182 -9.85 4.68 5.30
N LEU A 183 -10.57 4.00 4.40
CA LEU A 183 -11.56 3.00 4.79
C LEU A 183 -10.91 1.82 5.54
N THR A 184 -9.77 1.35 5.04
CA THR A 184 -9.04 0.22 5.63
C THR A 184 -8.53 0.55 7.03
N GLU A 185 -7.98 1.75 7.22
CA GLU A 185 -7.53 2.24 8.52
C GLU A 185 -8.71 2.45 9.49
N LEU A 186 -9.87 2.92 9.01
CA LEU A 186 -11.07 3.07 9.83
C LEU A 186 -11.54 1.71 10.38
N ILE A 187 -11.55 0.67 9.54
CA ILE A 187 -11.89 -0.70 9.97
C ILE A 187 -10.83 -1.22 10.95
N THR A 188 -9.55 -1.00 10.66
CA THR A 188 -8.43 -1.47 11.48
C THR A 188 -8.42 -0.81 12.86
N ALA A 189 -8.69 0.49 12.93
CA ALA A 189 -8.81 1.25 14.19
C ALA A 189 -10.00 0.81 15.04
N GLY A 190 -11.07 0.28 14.42
CA GLY A 190 -12.18 -0.36 15.14
C GLY A 190 -11.79 -1.71 15.77
N LYS A 191 -10.88 -2.45 15.13
CA LYS A 191 -10.42 -3.77 15.59
C LYS A 191 -9.30 -3.70 16.61
N TYR A 192 -8.39 -2.73 16.48
CA TYR A 192 -7.17 -2.61 17.28
C TYR A 192 -7.11 -1.22 17.93
N PRO A 193 -7.40 -1.10 19.25
CA PRO A 193 -7.40 0.19 19.95
C PRO A 193 -6.06 0.94 19.87
N GLU A 194 -4.94 0.21 19.94
CA GLU A 194 -3.57 0.77 19.81
C GLU A 194 -3.29 1.38 18.43
N TYR A 195 -4.07 1.06 17.40
CA TYR A 195 -3.84 1.54 16.05
C TYR A 195 -4.00 3.07 15.93
N LYS A 196 -4.85 3.67 16.77
CA LYS A 196 -5.01 5.14 16.80
C LYS A 196 -3.73 5.85 17.23
N GLU A 197 -2.97 5.25 18.13
CA GLU A 197 -1.70 5.81 18.58
C GLU A 197 -0.63 5.66 17.49
N TYR A 198 -0.64 4.52 16.79
CA TYR A 198 0.19 4.32 15.60
C TYR A 198 -0.11 5.35 14.49
N GLN A 199 -1.39 5.66 14.24
CA GLN A 199 -1.79 6.70 13.29
C GLN A 199 -1.30 8.11 13.64
N ARG A 200 -1.09 8.41 14.93
CA ARG A 200 -0.58 9.71 15.38
C ARG A 200 0.91 9.87 15.15
N GLN A 201 1.67 8.79 15.27
CA GLN A 201 3.13 8.83 15.20
C GLN A 201 3.65 8.64 13.76
N VAL A 202 3.07 7.70 13.02
CA VAL A 202 3.58 7.28 11.70
C VAL A 202 2.68 7.81 10.60
N GLY A 203 3.22 8.40 9.54
CA GLY A 203 2.43 8.92 8.41
C GLY A 203 1.88 7.82 7.50
N MET A 204 0.82 8.12 6.75
CA MET A 204 0.09 7.13 5.93
C MET A 204 0.96 6.54 4.81
N PHE A 205 1.51 7.41 3.96
CA PHE A 205 2.36 7.02 2.82
C PHE A 205 3.80 7.51 2.96
N ALA A 206 4.03 8.62 3.66
CA ALA A 206 5.36 9.19 3.88
C ALA A 206 5.71 9.22 5.38
N PRO A 207 7.01 9.20 5.74
CA PRO A 207 7.45 9.44 7.11
C PRO A 207 6.91 10.76 7.65
N ASN A 208 6.60 10.78 8.94
CA ASN A 208 6.16 12.00 9.59
C ASN A 208 7.34 12.99 9.69
N LEU A 209 7.40 13.96 8.78
CA LEU A 209 8.46 14.97 8.69
C LEU A 209 8.54 15.86 9.95
N LEU A 210 7.48 15.92 10.77
CA LEU A 210 7.47 16.70 12.02
C LEU A 210 7.89 15.87 13.24
N GLY A 211 7.98 14.55 13.10
CA GLY A 211 8.23 13.62 14.21
C GLY A 211 9.26 12.56 13.84
N PHE A 212 10.39 12.98 13.24
CA PHE A 212 11.49 12.12 12.76
C PHE A 212 11.86 11.02 13.75
N GLY A 213 11.23 9.86 13.61
CA GLY A 213 11.50 8.68 14.39
C GLY A 213 10.59 7.51 14.00
N PRO A 214 11.10 6.27 14.09
CA PRO A 214 10.26 5.10 13.94
C PRO A 214 9.20 5.07 15.05
N TYR A 215 8.07 4.39 14.78
CA TYR A 215 7.03 4.17 15.79
C TYR A 215 7.62 3.70 17.13
N LYS A 216 7.19 4.34 18.22
CA LYS A 216 7.55 3.95 19.58
C LYS A 216 6.31 3.43 20.29
N PRO A 217 6.20 2.10 20.49
CA PRO A 217 5.08 1.53 21.23
C PRO A 217 5.04 2.11 22.64
N GLN A 218 3.86 2.54 23.09
CA GLN A 218 3.70 2.88 24.51
C GLN A 218 3.72 1.59 25.35
N PRO A 219 4.39 1.59 26.52
CA PRO A 219 4.30 0.47 27.45
C PRO A 219 2.84 0.23 27.85
N GLN A 220 2.41 -1.03 27.96
CA GLN A 220 1.03 -1.46 28.26
C GLN A 220 0.48 -1.02 29.65
N THR A 221 1.10 -0.05 30.33
CA THR A 221 0.76 0.37 31.69
C THR A 221 -0.56 1.15 31.81
N SER A 222 -1.16 1.61 30.70
CA SER A 222 -2.41 2.40 30.71
C SER A 222 -3.67 1.54 30.90
N ALA A 223 -3.70 0.30 30.41
CA ALA A 223 -4.87 -0.59 30.54
C ALA A 223 -5.11 -1.11 31.98
N LEU A 224 -4.07 -1.11 32.82
CA LEU A 224 -4.15 -1.52 34.24
C LEU A 224 -4.63 -0.40 35.17
N LYS A 225 -4.52 0.88 34.77
CA LYS A 225 -4.98 2.00 35.60
C LYS A 225 -6.49 2.22 35.53
N GLU A 226 -7.12 2.03 34.37
CA GLU A 226 -8.58 2.18 34.25
C GLU A 226 -9.37 1.03 34.91
N LYS A 227 -8.80 -0.18 34.96
CA LYS A 227 -9.43 -1.33 35.66
C LYS A 227 -9.32 -1.29 37.19
N LYS A 228 -8.50 -0.40 37.75
CA LYS A 228 -8.40 -0.20 39.21
C LYS A 228 -9.25 0.98 39.73
N GLN A 229 -9.95 1.68 38.85
CA GLN A 229 -10.79 2.84 39.18
C GLN A 229 -12.29 2.63 38.89
N LYS A 230 -12.69 1.41 38.52
CA LYS A 230 -14.09 0.95 38.53
C LYS A 230 -14.23 -0.17 39.54
#